data_AF-A0A645IC38-F1
#
_entry.id   AF-A0A645IC38-F1
#
_cell.length_a   1.000
_cell.length_b   1.000
_cell.length_c   1.000
_cell.angle_alpha   90.00
_cell.angle_beta   90.00
_cell.angle_gamma   90.00
#
_symmetry.space_group_name_H-M   'P 1'
#
loop_
_entity.id
_entity.type
_entity.pdbx_description
1 polymer ?
#
loop_
_entity_poly.entity_id
_entity_poly.type
_entity_poly.pdbx_seq_one_letter_code
_entity_poly.pdbx_strand_id
1 'polypeptide(L)'
;MRDPERSSETLSRCKALGLKIAVDDFGTGYSSLAYLRRFPIDRLKIDRSFIKDVVDEPDDAAIAQTIIAMAHSLRLTVVAEGVEDEAQLRLLQRWDCDIYQGFLSSRPQPADAITSLLLGMKAARVSSLSPPASVF
;
A
#
# COMPACT_ATOMS: atom_id res chain seq x y z
N MET A 1 -13.12 15.53 -4.20
CA MET A 1 -13.64 14.56 -5.19
C MET A 1 -15.00 15.04 -5.69
N ARG A 2 -15.22 15.21 -7.01
CA ARG A 2 -16.43 15.89 -7.53
C ARG A 2 -17.68 15.00 -7.61
N ASP A 3 -17.52 13.68 -7.72
CA ASP A 3 -18.64 12.73 -7.78
C ASP A 3 -18.24 11.36 -7.15
N PRO A 4 -18.53 11.17 -5.85
CA PRO A 4 -18.16 9.95 -5.15
C PRO A 4 -18.97 8.72 -5.52
N GLU A 5 -20.23 8.89 -5.93
CA GLU A 5 -21.09 7.77 -6.29
C GLU A 5 -20.64 7.14 -7.61
N ARG A 6 -20.40 7.99 -8.63
CA ARG A 6 -19.89 7.52 -9.92
C ARG A 6 -18.52 6.84 -9.80
N SER A 7 -17.67 7.34 -8.91
CA SER A 7 -16.36 6.74 -8.63
C SER A 7 -16.53 5.37 -7.98
N SER A 8 -17.41 5.25 -6.99
CA SER A 8 -17.72 3.98 -6.33
C SER A 8 -18.24 2.92 -7.33
N GLU A 9 -19.14 3.32 -8.23
CA GLU A 9 -19.67 2.42 -9.26
C GLU A 9 -18.56 1.94 -10.21
N THR A 10 -17.72 2.87 -10.67
CA THR A 10 -16.60 2.55 -11.57
C THR A 10 -15.62 1.58 -10.91
N LEU A 11 -15.22 1.84 -9.67
CA LEU A 11 -14.35 0.97 -8.91
C LEU A 11 -14.98 -0.41 -8.68
N SER A 12 -16.27 -0.46 -8.39
CA SER A 12 -17.01 -1.73 -8.22
C SER A 12 -17.02 -2.57 -9.51
N ARG A 13 -17.14 -1.95 -10.68
CA ARG A 13 -17.01 -2.64 -11.98
C ARG A 13 -15.59 -3.17 -12.20
N CYS A 14 -14.56 -2.42 -11.84
CA CYS A 14 -13.17 -2.93 -11.86
C CYS A 14 -12.98 -4.12 -10.91
N LYS A 15 -13.59 -4.09 -9.72
CA LYS A 15 -13.57 -5.21 -8.78
C LYS A 15 -14.26 -6.45 -9.33
N ALA A 16 -15.38 -6.28 -10.04
CA ALA A 16 -16.09 -7.38 -10.70
C ALA A 16 -15.24 -8.07 -11.78
N LEU A 17 -14.26 -7.37 -12.37
CA LEU A 17 -13.27 -7.93 -13.30
C LEU A 17 -12.07 -8.60 -12.59
N GLY A 18 -12.04 -8.64 -11.26
CA GLY A 18 -10.97 -9.24 -10.47
C GLY A 18 -9.79 -8.32 -10.15
N LEU A 19 -9.88 -7.00 -10.46
CA LEU A 19 -8.80 -6.07 -10.15
C LEU A 19 -8.68 -5.82 -8.64
N LYS A 20 -7.47 -5.45 -8.23
CA LYS A 20 -7.18 -4.91 -6.90
C LYS A 20 -7.08 -3.39 -7.00
N ILE A 21 -7.69 -2.70 -6.05
CA ILE A 21 -7.77 -1.23 -6.02
C ILE A 21 -6.91 -0.72 -4.87
N ALA A 22 -6.00 0.20 -5.18
CA ALA A 22 -5.21 0.91 -4.21
C ALA A 22 -5.57 2.41 -4.22
N VAL A 23 -5.56 3.04 -3.07
CA VAL A 23 -5.58 4.51 -2.95
C VAL A 23 -4.15 4.99 -2.77
N ASP A 24 -3.74 5.90 -3.65
CA ASP A 24 -2.41 6.49 -3.69
C ASP A 24 -2.34 7.82 -2.91
N ASP A 25 -1.13 8.25 -2.56
CA ASP A 25 -0.81 9.53 -1.91
C ASP A 25 -1.68 9.82 -0.65
N PHE A 26 -1.93 8.79 0.17
CA PHE A 26 -2.78 8.99 1.35
C PHE A 26 -2.08 9.87 2.40
N GLY A 27 -2.78 10.95 2.78
CA GLY A 27 -2.36 11.88 3.84
C GLY A 27 -2.00 13.30 3.36
N THR A 28 -1.83 13.54 2.06
CA THR A 28 -1.40 14.85 1.52
C THR A 28 -2.55 15.77 1.07
N GLY A 29 -3.80 15.48 1.49
CA GLY A 29 -4.99 16.29 1.15
C GLY A 29 -6.26 15.90 1.91
N TYR A 30 -7.42 16.36 1.42
CA TYR A 30 -8.74 16.04 1.99
C TYR A 30 -9.11 14.57 1.77
N SER A 31 -8.58 13.72 2.64
CA SER A 31 -8.90 12.30 2.73
C SER A 31 -10.10 12.10 3.64
N SER A 32 -11.27 11.83 3.07
CA SER A 32 -12.45 11.50 3.87
C SER A 32 -12.42 10.02 4.25
N LEU A 33 -12.24 9.74 5.55
CA LEU A 33 -12.42 8.40 6.12
C LEU A 33 -13.76 7.78 5.73
N ALA A 34 -14.80 8.60 5.60
CA ALA A 34 -16.11 8.16 5.18
C ALA A 34 -16.11 7.60 3.76
N TYR A 35 -15.26 8.11 2.85
CA TYR A 35 -15.13 7.58 1.49
C TYR A 35 -14.25 6.32 1.45
N LEU A 36 -13.17 6.26 2.23
CA LEU A 36 -12.36 5.04 2.35
C LEU A 36 -13.22 3.84 2.74
N ARG A 37 -14.16 4.02 3.69
CA ARG A 37 -15.07 2.95 4.12
C ARG A 37 -16.09 2.54 3.05
N ARG A 38 -16.43 3.43 2.12
CA ARG A 38 -17.47 3.20 1.10
C ARG A 38 -16.91 2.60 -0.19
N PHE A 39 -15.67 2.91 -0.55
CA PHE A 39 -15.09 2.41 -1.79
C PHE A 39 -14.57 0.98 -1.62
N PRO A 40 -14.64 0.17 -2.68
CA PRO A 40 -14.18 -1.20 -2.62
C PRO A 40 -12.66 -1.25 -2.83
N ILE A 41 -11.92 -0.73 -1.85
CA ILE A 41 -10.46 -0.62 -1.83
C ILE A 41 -9.85 -1.88 -1.22
N ASP A 42 -8.68 -2.29 -1.71
CA ASP A 42 -7.88 -3.38 -1.14
C ASP A 42 -6.62 -2.86 -0.43
N ARG A 43 -6.05 -1.75 -0.92
CA ARG A 43 -4.77 -1.21 -0.47
C ARG A 43 -4.81 0.29 -0.19
N LEU A 44 -4.06 0.70 0.82
CA LEU A 44 -3.82 2.10 1.14
C LEU A 44 -2.32 2.38 1.08
N LYS A 45 -1.90 3.34 0.25
CA LYS A 45 -0.49 3.73 0.15
C LYS A 45 -0.23 5.01 0.94
N ILE A 46 0.77 4.98 1.84
CA ILE A 46 1.21 6.13 2.62
C ILE A 46 2.13 6.96 1.74
N ASP A 47 1.81 8.23 1.55
CA ASP A 47 2.63 9.15 0.77
C ASP A 47 4.07 9.21 1.32
N ARG A 48 5.04 9.27 0.41
CA ARG A 48 6.46 9.37 0.76
C ARG A 48 6.79 10.55 1.66
N SER A 49 5.99 11.63 1.66
CA SER A 49 6.22 12.78 2.52
C SER A 49 6.24 12.40 4.00
N PHE A 50 5.46 11.40 4.41
CA PHE A 50 5.42 10.91 5.79
C PHE A 50 6.43 9.78 6.07
N ILE A 51 7.13 9.30 5.04
CA ILE A 51 8.12 8.22 5.15
C ILE A 51 9.54 8.77 5.12
N LYS A 52 9.79 9.81 4.33
CA LYS A 52 11.12 10.38 4.08
C LYS A 52 11.86 10.71 5.37
N ASP A 53 11.21 11.41 6.29
CA ASP A 53 11.82 11.90 7.53
C ASP A 53 11.24 11.17 8.78
N VAL A 54 10.57 10.01 8.60
CA VAL A 54 9.81 9.25 9.62
C VAL A 54 10.63 8.80 10.84
N VAL A 55 11.95 8.74 10.72
CA VAL A 55 12.85 8.35 11.81
C VAL A 55 13.14 9.53 12.74
N ASP A 56 13.18 10.74 12.19
CA ASP A 56 13.69 11.93 12.86
C ASP A 56 12.58 12.95 13.18
N GLU A 57 11.47 12.94 12.43
CA GLU A 57 10.35 13.85 12.59
C GLU A 57 9.15 13.15 13.30
N PRO A 58 8.85 13.50 14.57
CA PRO A 58 7.78 12.87 15.33
C PRO A 58 6.39 13.00 14.71
N ASP A 59 6.11 14.11 14.02
CA ASP A 59 4.80 14.33 13.38
C ASP A 59 4.61 13.37 12.19
N ASP A 60 5.63 13.19 11.35
CA ASP A 60 5.60 12.22 10.25
C ASP A 60 5.44 10.79 10.78
N ALA A 61 6.17 10.44 11.84
CA ALA A 61 6.06 9.15 12.52
C ALA A 61 4.65 8.90 13.05
N ALA A 62 4.05 9.88 13.72
CA ALA A 62 2.70 9.79 14.27
C ALA A 62 1.64 9.63 13.17
N ILE A 63 1.78 10.36 12.06
CA ILE A 63 0.88 10.26 10.91
C ILE A 63 1.01 8.89 10.26
N ALA A 64 2.22 8.42 9.95
CA ALA A 64 2.45 7.12 9.35
C ALA A 64 1.87 5.99 10.21
N GLN A 65 2.14 6.00 11.53
CA GLN A 65 1.60 5.01 12.47
C GLN A 65 0.06 5.04 12.52
N THR A 66 -0.53 6.23 12.51
CA THR A 66 -2.00 6.39 12.48
C THR A 66 -2.61 5.81 11.21
N ILE A 67 -1.99 6.07 10.05
CA ILE A 67 -2.46 5.55 8.76
C ILE A 67 -2.39 4.02 8.74
N ILE A 68 -1.31 3.43 9.26
CA ILE A 68 -1.17 1.96 9.35
C ILE A 68 -2.28 1.36 10.21
N ALA A 69 -2.46 1.86 11.44
CA ALA A 69 -3.49 1.37 12.35
C ALA A 69 -4.92 1.51 11.77
N MET A 70 -5.18 2.60 11.07
CA MET A 70 -6.44 2.84 10.38
C MET A 70 -6.66 1.87 9.21
N ALA A 71 -5.64 1.63 8.38
CA ALA A 71 -5.73 0.69 7.26
C ALA A 71 -6.11 -0.72 7.76
N HIS A 72 -5.43 -1.20 8.81
CA HIS A 72 -5.74 -2.49 9.42
C HIS A 72 -7.14 -2.54 10.02
N SER A 73 -7.59 -1.46 10.67
CA SER A 73 -8.96 -1.36 11.20
C SER A 73 -10.03 -1.47 10.10
N LEU A 74 -9.70 -1.01 8.89
CA LEU A 74 -10.53 -1.12 7.69
C LEU A 74 -10.28 -2.41 6.88
N ARG A 75 -9.41 -3.31 7.36
CA ARG A 75 -8.99 -4.55 6.70
C ARG A 75 -8.36 -4.30 5.32
N LEU A 76 -7.63 -3.20 5.19
CA LEU A 76 -6.86 -2.84 4.01
C LEU A 76 -5.39 -3.23 4.23
N THR A 77 -4.72 -3.63 3.15
CA THR A 77 -3.27 -3.78 3.14
C THR A 77 -2.62 -2.41 3.02
N VAL A 78 -1.65 -2.09 3.87
CA VAL A 78 -0.92 -0.81 3.83
C VAL A 78 0.39 -0.94 3.05
N VAL A 79 0.72 0.07 2.25
CA VAL A 79 1.98 0.18 1.50
C VAL A 79 2.69 1.47 1.90
N ALA A 80 3.90 1.38 2.45
CA ALA A 80 4.72 2.57 2.68
C ALA A 80 5.54 2.93 1.44
N GLU A 81 5.46 4.18 0.97
CA GLU A 81 6.20 4.65 -0.21
C GLU A 81 7.42 5.47 0.13
N GLY A 82 8.46 5.35 -0.70
CA GLY A 82 9.68 6.15 -0.52
C GLY A 82 10.57 5.65 0.61
N VAL A 83 10.58 4.34 0.90
CA VAL A 83 11.55 3.75 1.84
C VAL A 83 12.93 3.68 1.18
N GLU A 84 13.87 4.45 1.71
CA GLU A 84 15.22 4.62 1.17
C GLU A 84 16.30 3.96 2.05
N ASP A 85 16.03 3.72 3.34
CA ASP A 85 16.99 3.10 4.25
C ASP A 85 16.41 2.06 5.23
N GLU A 86 17.31 1.30 5.84
CA GLU A 86 17.00 0.22 6.77
C GLU A 86 16.41 0.70 8.11
N ALA A 87 16.67 1.95 8.53
CA ALA A 87 16.10 2.49 9.76
C ALA A 87 14.60 2.78 9.58
N GLN A 88 14.23 3.37 8.43
CA GLN A 88 12.83 3.55 8.02
C GLN A 88 12.12 2.20 7.94
N LEU A 89 12.70 1.21 7.25
CA LEU A 89 12.11 -0.12 7.10
C LEU A 89 11.86 -0.80 8.45
N ARG A 90 12.85 -0.80 9.36
CA ARG A 90 12.70 -1.39 10.69
C ARG A 90 11.60 -0.71 11.50
N LEU A 91 11.46 0.60 11.39
CA LEU A 91 10.39 1.34 12.07
C LEU A 91 9.02 0.93 11.54
N LEU A 92 8.85 0.88 10.22
CA LEU A 92 7.61 0.47 9.56
C LEU A 92 7.23 -0.98 9.89
N GLN A 93 8.22 -1.89 9.95
CA GLN A 93 8.00 -3.29 10.36
C GLN A 93 7.53 -3.40 11.82
N ARG A 94 8.06 -2.57 12.73
CA ARG A 94 7.59 -2.53 14.13
C ARG A 94 6.16 -2.04 14.28
N TRP A 95 5.65 -1.32 13.29
CA TRP A 95 4.26 -0.86 13.23
C TRP A 95 3.38 -1.78 12.37
N ASP A 96 3.87 -2.96 12.01
CA ASP A 96 3.16 -3.95 11.20
C ASP A 96 2.74 -3.44 9.80
N CYS A 97 3.55 -2.56 9.20
CA CYS A 97 3.36 -2.19 7.79
C CYS A 97 3.52 -3.41 6.87
N ASP A 98 2.53 -3.68 6.01
CA ASP A 98 2.47 -4.93 5.24
C ASP A 98 3.48 -4.98 4.08
N ILE A 99 3.65 -3.85 3.37
CA ILE A 99 4.44 -3.75 2.15
C ILE A 99 5.21 -2.43 2.16
N TYR A 100 6.42 -2.42 1.61
CA TYR A 100 7.14 -1.19 1.33
C TYR A 100 7.54 -1.10 -0.16
N GLN A 101 7.65 0.13 -0.63
CA GLN A 101 8.19 0.49 -1.94
C GLN A 101 9.20 1.63 -1.75
N GLY A 102 10.38 1.53 -2.35
CA GLY A 102 11.33 2.63 -2.37
C GLY A 102 12.73 2.22 -2.82
N PHE A 103 13.65 3.17 -2.79
CA PHE A 103 15.01 2.97 -3.31
C PHE A 103 15.83 1.95 -2.52
N LEU A 104 15.45 1.65 -1.28
CA LEU A 104 16.02 0.54 -0.52
C LEU A 104 15.83 -0.80 -1.26
N SER A 105 14.67 -1.01 -1.90
CA SER A 105 14.39 -2.21 -2.68
C SER A 105 15.00 -2.11 -4.08
N SER A 106 14.60 -1.10 -4.84
CA SER A 106 15.15 -0.78 -6.16
C SER A 106 14.67 0.60 -6.59
N ARG A 107 15.50 1.31 -7.36
CA ARG A 107 15.03 2.46 -8.15
C ARG A 107 14.09 2.00 -9.28
N PRO A 108 13.23 2.87 -9.83
CA PRO A 108 12.56 2.59 -11.10
C PRO A 108 13.58 2.24 -12.17
N GLN A 109 13.35 1.16 -12.90
CA GLN A 109 14.26 0.65 -13.92
C GLN A 109 13.58 0.57 -15.29
N PRO A 110 14.35 0.61 -16.39
CA PRO A 110 13.86 0.24 -17.71
C PRO A 110 13.32 -1.19 -17.74
N ALA A 111 12.41 -1.48 -18.67
CA ALA A 111 11.75 -2.78 -18.79
C ALA A 111 12.74 -3.96 -18.85
N ASP A 112 13.80 -3.85 -19.65
CA ASP A 112 14.80 -4.92 -19.80
C ASP A 112 15.57 -5.22 -18.50
N ALA A 113 15.83 -4.17 -17.72
CA ALA A 113 16.49 -4.29 -16.42
C ALA A 113 15.56 -4.94 -15.38
N ILE A 114 14.26 -4.61 -15.38
CA ILE A 114 13.26 -5.32 -14.55
C ILE A 114 13.14 -6.78 -14.96
N THR A 115 13.07 -7.09 -16.26
CA THR A 115 13.01 -8.49 -16.73
C THR A 115 14.22 -9.28 -16.23
N SER A 116 15.41 -8.69 -16.35
CA SER A 116 16.65 -9.31 -15.86
C SER A 116 16.64 -9.52 -14.34
N LEU A 117 16.16 -8.53 -13.58
CA LEU A 117 16.00 -8.61 -12.14
C LEU A 117 15.03 -9.74 -11.74
N LEU A 118 13.85 -9.79 -12.36
CA LEU A 118 12.82 -10.79 -12.08
C LEU A 118 13.27 -12.22 -12.42
N LEU A 119 14.01 -12.40 -13.51
CA LEU A 119 14.58 -13.69 -13.88
C LEU A 119 15.72 -14.12 -12.93
N GLY A 120 16.47 -13.15 -12.40
CA GLY A 120 17.54 -13.38 -11.43
C GLY A 120 17.05 -13.61 -10.00
N MET A 121 15.84 -13.15 -9.67
CA MET A 121 15.18 -13.53 -8.43
C MET A 121 14.88 -15.03 -8.49
N LYS A 122 15.63 -15.84 -7.72
CA LYS A 122 15.19 -17.22 -7.44
C LYS A 122 13.74 -17.11 -7.03
N ALA A 123 12.85 -17.82 -7.73
CA ALA A 123 11.45 -17.87 -7.37
C ALA A 123 11.37 -18.26 -5.90
N ALA A 124 11.23 -17.28 -5.00
CA ALA A 124 10.70 -17.51 -3.69
C ALA A 124 9.35 -18.11 -4.01
N ARG A 125 9.22 -19.43 -3.80
CA ARG A 125 7.97 -20.15 -4.06
C ARG A 125 6.89 -19.25 -3.52
N VAL A 126 6.00 -18.78 -4.39
CA VAL A 126 4.68 -18.36 -3.94
C VAL A 126 4.09 -19.63 -3.37
N SER A 127 4.30 -19.86 -2.07
CA SER A 127 3.53 -20.84 -1.33
C SER A 127 2.13 -20.26 -1.33
N SER A 128 1.35 -20.63 -2.34
CA SER A 128 -0.09 -20.53 -2.27
C SER A 128 -0.51 -21.24 -0.98
N LEU A 129 -0.84 -20.48 0.05
CA LEU A 129 -1.79 -20.95 1.04
C LEU A 129 -3.10 -21.10 0.26
N SER A 130 -3.60 -22.34 0.26
CA SER A 130 -4.73 -22.87 -0.50
C SER A 130 -5.91 -21.88 -0.68
N PRO A 131 -6.73 -22.03 -1.74
CA PRO A 131 -8.01 -21.32 -1.81
C PRO A 131 -8.83 -21.62 -0.54
N PRO A 132 -9.60 -20.67 0.00
CA PRO A 132 -10.56 -20.99 1.05
C PRO A 132 -11.45 -22.12 0.51
N ALA A 133 -11.53 -23.20 1.28
CA ALA A 133 -12.43 -24.30 0.98
C ALA A 133 -13.83 -23.72 0.76
N SER A 134 -14.43 -24.08 -0.36
CA SER A 134 -15.87 -23.95 -0.57
C SER A 134 -16.59 -24.54 0.63
N VAL A 135 -17.24 -23.71 1.42
CA VAL A 135 -18.26 -24.13 2.38
C VAL A 135 -19.47 -23.25 2.14
N PHE A 136 -20.59 -23.95 1.95
CA PHE A 136 -21.94 -23.50 1.65
C PHE A 136 -22.40 -22.23 2.39
#